data_AF-A0A7W1F6H1-F1
#
_entry.id   AF-A0A7W1F6H1-F1
#
_cell.length_a   1.000
_cell.length_b   1.000
_cell.length_c   1.000
_cell.angle_alpha   90.00
_cell.angle_beta   90.00
_cell.angle_gamma   90.00
#
_symmetry.space_group_name_H-M   'P 1'
#
loop_
_entity.id
_entity.type
_entity.pdbx_description
1 polymer ?
#
loop_
_entity_poly.entity_id
_entity_poly.type
_entity_poly.pdbx_seq_one_letter_code
_entity_poly.pdbx_strand_id
1 'polypeptide(L)'
;MHDFEQLGAFYLGRPLAGDGSVADQPLLYDSRDLVTHGICIGMTGSGKTGLCLGLIEEAALDGIPVLAIDPKGDLGNLLLTFPDLRRAD
;
A
#
# COMPACT_ATOMS: atom_id res chain seq x y z
N MET A 1 19.80 6.20 -2.01
CA MET A 1 18.42 5.79 -2.29
C MET A 1 18.55 4.44 -2.95
N HIS A 2 18.30 3.35 -2.21
CA HIS A 2 18.32 2.04 -2.83
C HIS A 2 17.09 1.94 -3.72
N ASP A 3 17.29 1.44 -4.93
CA ASP A 3 16.22 1.22 -5.90
C ASP A 3 15.40 0.02 -5.40
N PHE A 4 14.16 0.26 -4.97
CA PHE A 4 13.29 -0.76 -4.40
C PHE A 4 12.21 -1.23 -5.38
N GLU A 5 12.11 -0.58 -6.53
CA GLU A 5 11.18 -0.90 -7.61
C GLU A 5 11.64 -2.18 -8.31
N GLN A 6 11.15 -3.33 -7.84
CA GLN A 6 11.33 -4.62 -8.48
C GLN A 6 9.95 -5.16 -8.85
N LEU A 7 9.76 -5.51 -10.13
CA LEU A 7 8.54 -6.16 -10.60
C LEU A 7 8.18 -7.34 -9.70
N GLY A 8 6.98 -7.31 -9.12
CA GLY A 8 6.46 -8.34 -8.23
C GLY A 8 6.86 -8.20 -6.76
N ALA A 9 7.46 -7.09 -6.34
CA ALA A 9 7.82 -6.80 -4.96
C ALA A 9 7.09 -5.55 -4.46
N PHE A 10 6.01 -5.74 -3.70
CA PHE A 10 5.19 -4.65 -3.17
C PHE A 10 5.82 -4.04 -1.92
N TYR A 11 5.99 -2.73 -1.89
CA TYR A 11 6.43 -2.02 -0.71
C TYR A 11 5.30 -1.92 0.35
N LEU A 12 5.54 -2.46 1.54
CA LEU A 12 4.58 -2.43 2.68
C LEU A 12 5.04 -1.58 3.86
N GLY A 13 6.05 -0.72 3.66
CA GLY A 13 6.61 0.12 4.72
C GLY A 13 7.95 -0.39 5.24
N ARG A 14 8.26 -0.08 6.51
CA ARG A 14 9.52 -0.48 7.15
C ARG A 14 9.21 -1.17 8.49
N PRO A 15 9.83 -2.32 8.78
CA PRO A 15 9.68 -2.98 10.08
C PRO A 15 10.15 -2.08 11.22
N LEU A 16 9.57 -2.28 12.41
CA LEU A 16 10.15 -1.78 13.64
C LEU A 16 11.11 -2.84 14.19
N ALA A 17 12.30 -2.43 14.59
CA ALA A 17 13.22 -3.25 15.36
C ALA A 17 12.68 -3.48 16.78
N GLY A 18 13.26 -4.44 17.51
CA GLY A 18 12.80 -4.79 18.86
C GLY A 18 12.88 -3.66 19.88
N ASP A 19 13.70 -2.63 19.61
CA ASP A 19 13.82 -1.41 20.42
C ASP A 19 12.86 -0.28 19.98
N GLY A 20 12.00 -0.54 18.98
CA GLY A 20 11.07 0.43 18.43
C GLY A 20 11.68 1.38 17.38
N SER A 21 12.97 1.27 17.08
CA SER A 21 13.57 2.02 15.96
C SER A 21 13.06 1.49 14.62
N VAL A 22 12.99 2.34 13.60
CA VAL A 22 12.58 1.93 12.25
C VAL A 22 13.76 1.27 11.55
N ALA A 23 13.58 0.03 11.09
CA ALA A 23 14.62 -0.72 10.41
C ALA A 23 15.05 -0.04 9.10
N ASP A 24 16.33 -0.20 8.74
CA ASP A 24 16.87 0.47 7.56
C ASP A 24 16.28 -0.06 6.24
N GLN A 25 16.08 -1.37 6.18
CA GLN A 25 15.53 -2.05 5.01
C GLN A 25 14.00 -1.99 4.98
N PRO A 26 13.40 -1.70 3.82
CA PRO A 26 11.96 -1.77 3.66
C PRO A 26 11.46 -3.21 3.72
N LEU A 27 10.19 -3.36 4.05
CA LEU A 27 9.45 -4.60 3.88
C LEU A 27 8.94 -4.66 2.44
N LEU A 28 9.65 -5.42 1.61
CA LEU A 28 9.20 -5.75 0.26
C LEU A 28 8.49 -7.11 0.30
N TYR A 29 7.21 -7.11 0.00
CA TYR A 29 6.33 -8.26 0.02
C TYR A 29 6.24 -8.88 -1.38
N ASP A 30 6.40 -10.20 -1.48
CA ASP A 30 6.29 -10.90 -2.76
C ASP A 30 4.83 -10.93 -3.21
N SER A 31 4.50 -10.26 -4.32
CA SER A 31 3.12 -10.17 -4.79
C SER A 31 2.52 -11.52 -5.17
N ARG A 32 3.37 -12.52 -5.44
CA ARG A 32 2.94 -13.90 -5.71
C ARG A 32 2.29 -14.53 -4.49
N ASP A 33 2.60 -14.10 -3.28
CA ASP A 33 1.94 -14.61 -2.08
C ASP A 33 0.46 -14.18 -2.02
N LEU A 34 0.07 -13.07 -2.66
CA LEU A 34 -1.33 -12.60 -2.72
C LEU A 34 -2.24 -13.52 -3.54
N VAL A 35 -1.69 -14.43 -4.36
CA VAL A 35 -2.50 -15.43 -5.09
C VAL A 35 -3.09 -16.49 -4.15
N THR A 36 -2.65 -16.54 -2.90
CA THR A 36 -3.16 -17.44 -1.86
C THR A 36 -4.25 -16.84 -0.98
N HIS A 37 -4.73 -15.63 -1.31
CA HIS A 37 -5.65 -14.80 -0.52
C HIS A 37 -5.01 -14.19 0.72
N GLY A 38 -5.41 -12.97 1.06
CA GLY A 38 -4.99 -12.26 2.27
C GLY A 38 -6.19 -11.71 3.03
N ILE A 39 -6.03 -11.52 4.34
CA ILE A 39 -7.03 -10.89 5.19
C ILE A 39 -6.40 -9.78 6.04
N CYS A 40 -6.99 -8.58 6.00
CA CYS A 40 -6.58 -7.46 6.83
C CYS A 40 -7.58 -7.26 7.98
N ILE A 41 -7.15 -7.50 9.22
CA ILE A 41 -8.01 -7.44 10.43
C ILE A 41 -7.52 -6.31 11.34
N GLY A 42 -8.44 -5.61 12.00
CA GLY A 42 -8.12 -4.51 12.90
C GLY A 42 -9.32 -3.60 13.16
N MET A 43 -9.25 -2.75 14.19
CA MET A 43 -10.30 -1.80 14.55
C MET A 43 -10.35 -0.59 13.60
N THR A 44 -11.44 0.19 13.58
CA THR A 44 -11.49 1.46 12.84
C THR A 44 -10.33 2.38 13.27
N GLY A 45 -9.70 3.07 12.31
CA GLY A 45 -8.52 3.91 12.57
C GLY A 45 -7.19 3.15 12.63
N SER A 46 -7.18 1.81 12.58
CA SER A 46 -5.94 1.01 12.60
C SER A 46 -5.15 0.99 11.29
N GLY A 47 -5.56 1.76 10.28
CA GLY A 47 -4.89 1.79 8.98
C GLY A 47 -5.26 0.69 7.98
N LYS A 48 -6.26 -0.17 8.24
CA LYS A 48 -6.67 -1.23 7.29
C LYS A 48 -6.94 -0.71 5.87
N THR A 49 -7.73 0.36 5.74
CA THR A 49 -8.04 0.95 4.45
C THR A 49 -6.76 1.47 3.79
N GLY A 50 -5.88 2.15 4.55
CA GLY A 50 -4.59 2.61 4.05
C GLY A 50 -3.68 1.49 3.56
N LEU A 51 -3.65 0.35 4.27
CA LEU A 51 -2.91 -0.84 3.84
C LEU A 51 -3.46 -1.40 2.52
N CYS A 52 -4.79 -1.51 2.37
CA CYS A 52 -5.39 -1.96 1.12
C CYS A 52 -5.12 -0.98 -0.02
N LEU A 53 -5.18 0.34 0.24
CA LEU A 53 -4.84 1.36 -0.75
C LEU A 53 -3.39 1.22 -1.22
N GLY A 54 -2.44 1.09 -0.29
CA GLY A 54 -1.04 0.86 -0.64
C GLY A 54 -0.85 -0.39 -1.50
N LEU A 55 -1.48 -1.51 -1.14
CA LEU A 55 -1.44 -2.74 -1.97
C LEU A 55 -1.98 -2.51 -3.40
N ILE A 56 -3.03 -1.70 -3.55
CA ILE A 56 -3.61 -1.37 -4.86
C ILE A 56 -2.68 -0.45 -5.66
N GLU A 57 -2.03 0.52 -4.99
CA GLU A 57 -1.04 1.41 -5.60
C GLU A 57 0.17 0.63 -6.13
N GLU A 58 0.74 -0.27 -5.33
CA GLU A 58 1.85 -1.15 -5.74
C GLU A 58 1.45 -2.06 -6.92
N ALA A 59 0.25 -2.65 -6.87
CA ALA A 59 -0.29 -3.41 -7.99
C ALA A 59 -0.42 -2.57 -9.27
N ALA A 60 -0.86 -1.32 -9.15
CA ALA A 60 -0.99 -0.42 -10.28
C ALA A 60 0.36 -0.01 -10.87
N LEU A 61 1.39 0.22 -10.03
CA LEU A 61 2.76 0.48 -10.46
C LEU A 61 3.34 -0.69 -11.29
N ASP A 62 3.05 -1.94 -10.86
CA ASP A 62 3.44 -3.16 -11.57
C ASP A 62 2.55 -3.49 -12.80
N GLY A 63 1.53 -2.67 -13.09
CA GLY A 63 0.58 -2.91 -14.18
C GLY A 63 -0.35 -4.10 -13.95
N ILE A 64 -0.52 -4.52 -12.70
CA ILE A 64 -1.42 -5.60 -12.30
C ILE A 64 -2.84 -5.03 -12.19
N PRO A 65 -3.84 -5.60 -12.88
CA PRO A 65 -5.22 -5.11 -12.81
C PRO A 65 -5.85 -5.44 -11.46
N VAL A 66 -6.57 -4.48 -10.90
CA VAL A 66 -7.29 -4.62 -9.62
C VAL A 66 -8.79 -4.47 -9.84
N LEU A 67 -9.57 -5.44 -9.33
CA LEU A 67 -11.01 -5.28 -9.10
C LEU A 67 -11.25 -5.06 -7.61
N ALA A 68 -11.74 -3.88 -7.24
CA ALA A 68 -11.98 -3.53 -5.86
C ALA A 68 -13.47 -3.27 -5.61
N ILE A 69 -14.01 -3.86 -4.53
CA ILE A 69 -15.38 -3.65 -4.07
C ILE A 69 -15.31 -2.79 -2.82
N ASP A 70 -15.74 -1.54 -2.93
CA ASP A 70 -15.63 -0.57 -1.85
C ASP A 70 -17.00 -0.02 -1.45
N PRO A 71 -17.62 -0.60 -0.41
CA PRO A 71 -18.89 -0.11 0.10
C PRO A 71 -18.77 1.23 0.85
N LYS A 72 -17.54 1.66 1.21
CA LYS A 72 -17.32 2.94 1.92
C LYS A 72 -17.16 4.11 0.93
N GLY A 73 -16.69 3.83 -0.28
CA GLY A 73 -16.44 4.84 -1.30
C GLY A 73 -15.11 5.60 -1.11
N ASP A 74 -14.23 5.11 -0.24
CA ASP A 74 -12.92 5.71 0.05
C ASP A 74 -11.92 5.52 -1.11
N LEU A 75 -12.07 4.48 -1.95
CA LEU A 75 -11.17 4.20 -3.08
C LEU A 75 -11.18 5.29 -4.15
N GLY A 76 -12.26 6.06 -4.26
CA GLY A 76 -12.32 7.21 -5.17
C GLY A 76 -11.21 8.23 -4.91
N ASN A 77 -10.69 8.26 -3.68
CA ASN A 77 -9.57 9.14 -3.32
C ASN A 77 -8.28 8.82 -4.10
N LEU A 78 -8.09 7.59 -4.58
CA LEU A 78 -6.93 7.22 -5.41
C LEU A 78 -6.89 7.97 -6.76
N LEU A 79 -8.04 8.45 -7.23
CA LEU A 79 -8.15 9.23 -8.47
C LEU A 79 -7.84 10.72 -8.25
N LEU A 80 -7.76 11.17 -6.99
CA LEU A 80 -7.41 12.55 -6.68
C LEU A 80 -5.91 12.73 -6.88
N THR A 81 -5.55 13.53 -7.87
CA THR A 81 -4.17 13.92 -8.11
C THR A 81 -3.97 15.35 -7.64
N PHE A 82 -3.03 15.56 -6.73
CA PHE A 82 -2.69 16.88 -6.20
C PHE A 82 -1.27 17.27 -6.64
N PRO A 83 -1.03 17.52 -7.94
CA PRO A 83 0.32 17.74 -8.47
C PRO A 83 1.04 18.91 -7.79
N ASP A 84 0.29 19.96 -7.41
CA ASP A 84 0.82 21.17 -6.77
C ASP A 84 0.55 21.23 -5.26
N LEU A 85 -0.14 20.24 -4.68
CA LEU A 85 -0.52 20.16 -3.25
C LEU A 85 -1.18 21.45 -2.70
N ARG A 86 -1.93 22.19 -3.53
CA ARG A 86 -2.54 23.45 -3.09
C ARG A 86 -3.81 23.15 -2.30
N ARG A 87 -4.06 23.94 -1.25
CA ARG A 87 -5.26 23.80 -0.39
C ARG A 87 -6.61 23.92 -1.12
N ALA A 88 -6.63 24.52 -2.30
CA ALA A 88 -7.85 24.77 -3.07
C ALA A 88 -8.14 23.69 -4.11
N ASP A 89 -7.21 22.73 -4.29
CA ASP A 89 -7.38 21.56 -5.15
C ASP A 89 -8.05 20.42 -4.36
#